data_AF-A0A0C2GV45-F1
#
_entry.id   AF-A0A0C2GV45-F1
#
_cell.length_a   1.000
_cell.length_b   1.000
_cell.length_c   1.000
_cell.angle_alpha   90.00
_cell.angle_beta   90.00
_cell.angle_gamma   90.00
#
_symmetry.space_group_name_H-M   'P 1'
#
loop_
_entity.id
_entity.type
_entity.pdbx_description
1 polymer ?
#
loop_
_entity_poly.entity_id
_entity_poly.type
_entity_poly.pdbx_seq_one_letter_code
_entity_poly.pdbx_strand_id
1 'polypeptide(L)'
;MRMNEIPLKTVCSAIAETAFKTSPYPVLLSIENHLSKHQQKQMVTIFREVFGSKLLAHPLKTHPVTFESTTFYSYKGRIQGFFSI
;
A
#
# COMPACT_ATOMS: atom_id res chain seq x y z
N MET A 1 21.04 8.47 18.30
CA MET A 1 19.79 7.68 18.21
C MET A 1 20.00 6.62 17.13
N ARG A 2 20.03 5.32 17.46
CA ARG A 2 20.06 4.27 16.44
C ARG A 2 18.62 3.96 16.06
N MET A 3 18.30 4.04 14.77
CA MET A 3 17.02 3.59 14.24
C MET A 3 17.19 2.14 13.84
N ASN A 4 16.39 1.24 14.42
CA ASN A 4 16.44 -0.17 14.07
C ASN A 4 15.70 -0.38 12.75
N GLU A 5 16.34 -1.08 11.81
CA GLU A 5 15.74 -1.45 10.54
C GLU A 5 14.79 -2.64 10.73
N ILE A 6 13.60 -2.56 10.14
CA ILE A 6 12.60 -3.64 10.18
C ILE A 6 12.33 -4.08 8.74
N PRO A 7 12.30 -5.39 8.44
CA PRO A 7 11.97 -5.88 7.11
C PRO A 7 10.58 -5.45 6.67
N LEU A 8 10.47 -4.94 5.43
CA LEU A 8 9.19 -4.51 4.84
C LEU A 8 8.11 -5.58 4.93
N LYS A 9 8.46 -6.85 4.67
CA LYS A 9 7.52 -7.97 4.72
C LYS A 9 6.85 -8.11 6.10
N THR A 10 7.62 -7.92 7.17
CA THR A 10 7.11 -7.98 8.55
C THR A 10 6.09 -6.86 8.81
N VAL A 11 6.41 -5.63 8.37
CA VAL A 11 5.51 -4.48 8.50
C VAL A 11 4.21 -4.72 7.71
N CYS A 12 4.31 -5.18 6.47
CA CYS A 12 3.14 -5.50 5.64
C CYS A 12 2.27 -6.59 6.27
N SER A 13 2.86 -7.64 6.83
CA SER A 13 2.11 -8.72 7.47
C SER A 13 1.31 -8.22 8.68
N ALA A 14 1.92 -7.38 9.51
CA ALA A 14 1.23 -6.77 10.65
C ALA A 14 0.06 -5.87 10.20
N ILE A 15 0.26 -5.08 9.14
CA ILE A 15 -0.82 -4.26 8.56
C ILE A 15 -1.93 -5.16 8.03
N ALA A 16 -1.61 -6.20 7.26
CA ALA A 16 -2.61 -7.10 6.68
C ALA A 16 -3.48 -7.78 7.75
N GLU A 17 -2.90 -8.10 8.89
CA GLU A 17 -3.62 -8.70 10.03
C GLU A 17 -4.53 -7.68 10.75
N THR A 18 -4.12 -6.41 10.83
CA THR A 18 -4.76 -5.41 11.72
C THR A 18 -5.63 -4.37 11.01
N ALA A 19 -5.41 -4.12 9.70
CA ALA A 19 -5.97 -3.00 8.94
C ALA A 19 -7.50 -2.84 9.04
N PHE A 20 -8.22 -3.95 9.20
CA PHE A 20 -9.69 -3.96 9.20
C PHE A 20 -10.31 -4.49 10.49
N LYS A 21 -9.52 -4.69 11.56
CA LYS A 21 -10.02 -5.18 12.86
C LYS A 21 -10.95 -4.16 13.54
N THR A 22 -10.65 -2.87 13.39
CA THR A 22 -11.37 -1.78 14.07
C THR A 22 -12.29 -0.98 13.15
N SER A 23 -12.02 -0.98 11.85
CA SER A 23 -12.74 -0.16 10.87
C SER A 23 -12.85 -0.88 9.52
N PRO A 24 -14.03 -0.88 8.88
CA PRO A 24 -14.20 -1.47 7.54
C PRO A 24 -13.77 -0.52 6.40
N TYR A 25 -13.34 0.70 6.73
CA TYR A 25 -12.85 1.66 5.75
C TYR A 25 -11.45 1.28 5.23
N PRO A 26 -11.10 1.61 3.98
CA PRO A 26 -9.79 1.31 3.42
C PRO A 26 -8.64 1.99 4.16
N VAL A 27 -7.47 1.40 3.98
CA VAL A 27 -6.22 1.93 4.52
C VAL A 27 -5.39 2.50 3.38
N LEU A 28 -4.94 3.74 3.53
CA LEU A 28 -3.95 4.35 2.65
C LEU A 28 -2.56 4.14 3.23
N LEU A 29 -1.64 3.62 2.40
CA LEU A 29 -0.23 3.53 2.74
C LEU A 29 0.54 4.59 1.95
N SER A 30 1.08 5.58 2.64
CA SER A 30 2.06 6.49 2.05
C SER A 30 3.43 5.82 2.08
N ILE A 31 4.05 5.62 0.92
CA ILE A 31 5.35 4.96 0.80
C ILE A 31 6.39 6.00 0.41
N GLU A 32 7.33 6.26 1.31
CA GLU A 32 8.53 7.03 1.01
C GLU A 32 9.58 6.09 0.40
N ASN A 33 9.84 6.24 -0.90
CA ASN A 33 10.60 5.26 -1.67
C ASN A 33 12.02 5.73 -1.99
N HIS A 34 12.99 5.32 -1.18
CA HIS A 34 14.43 5.50 -1.44
C HIS A 34 15.10 4.27 -2.07
N LEU A 35 14.31 3.33 -2.60
CA LEU A 35 14.78 2.04 -3.08
C LEU A 35 15.31 2.10 -4.51
N SER A 36 16.30 1.27 -4.81
CA SER A 36 16.73 1.00 -6.19
C SER A 36 15.62 0.33 -7.01
N LYS A 37 15.69 0.39 -8.34
CA LYS A 37 14.71 -0.26 -9.24
C LYS A 37 14.54 -1.76 -8.96
N HIS A 38 15.62 -2.45 -8.58
CA HIS A 38 15.57 -3.88 -8.23
C HIS A 38 14.76 -4.10 -6.94
N GLN A 39 15.06 -3.33 -5.90
CA GLN A 39 14.35 -3.39 -4.63
C GLN A 39 12.88 -2.95 -4.76
N GLN A 40 12.57 -2.00 -5.65
CA GLN A 40 11.18 -1.64 -5.96
C GLN A 40 10.39 -2.84 -6.53
N LYS A 41 11.00 -3.65 -7.40
CA LYS A 41 10.35 -4.89 -7.90
C LYS A 41 10.10 -5.89 -6.77
N GLN A 42 11.04 -6.02 -5.83
CA GLN A 42 10.86 -6.84 -4.63
C GLN A 42 9.74 -6.30 -3.74
N MET A 43 9.69 -4.98 -3.51
CA MET A 43 8.62 -4.33 -2.75
C MET A 43 7.24 -4.60 -3.35
N VAL A 44 7.09 -4.44 -4.67
CA VAL A 44 5.82 -4.74 -5.37
C VAL A 44 5.44 -6.21 -5.21
N THR A 45 6.41 -7.11 -5.26
CA THR A 45 6.19 -8.55 -5.04
C THR A 45 5.69 -8.80 -3.63
N ILE A 46 6.33 -8.22 -2.61
CA ILE A 46 5.90 -8.32 -1.20
C ILE A 46 4.48 -7.78 -1.01
N PHE A 47 4.14 -6.62 -1.57
CA PHE A 47 2.79 -6.08 -1.46
C PHE A 47 1.74 -7.00 -2.07
N ARG A 48 2.02 -7.58 -3.25
CA ARG A 48 1.11 -8.52 -3.91
C ARG A 48 0.96 -9.81 -3.11
N GLU A 49 2.04 -10.36 -2.58
CA GLU A 49 2.03 -11.57 -1.75
C GLU A 49 1.25 -11.37 -0.44
N VAL A 50 1.52 -10.26 0.26
CA VAL A 50 1.00 -10.06 1.62
C VAL A 50 -0.42 -9.51 1.63
N PHE A 51 -0.72 -8.51 0.78
CA PHE A 51 -2.04 -7.89 0.76
C PHE A 51 -3.02 -8.64 -0.16
N GLY A 52 -2.54 -9.33 -1.19
CA GLY A 52 -3.35 -10.17 -2.07
C GLY A 52 -4.60 -9.45 -2.60
N SER A 53 -5.78 -10.04 -2.38
CA SER A 53 -7.07 -9.48 -2.80
C SER A 53 -7.48 -8.18 -2.10
N LYS A 54 -6.82 -7.84 -0.98
CA LYS A 54 -7.02 -6.57 -0.27
C LYS A 54 -6.23 -5.44 -0.92
N LEU A 55 -5.28 -5.72 -1.80
CA LEU A 55 -4.55 -4.67 -2.52
C LEU A 55 -5.41 -4.11 -3.65
N LEU A 56 -5.56 -2.79 -3.71
CA LEU A 56 -6.16 -2.13 -4.86
C LEU A 56 -5.12 -2.01 -5.98
N ALA A 57 -5.02 -3.05 -6.82
CA ALA A 57 -4.03 -3.11 -7.90
C ALA A 57 -4.43 -2.35 -9.18
N HIS A 58 -5.71 -2.03 -9.34
CA HIS A 58 -6.24 -1.33 -10.51
C HIS A 58 -7.19 -0.21 -10.08
N PRO A 59 -7.28 0.88 -10.86
CA PRO A 59 -8.31 1.91 -10.69
C PRO A 59 -9.71 1.30 -10.63
N LEU A 60 -10.60 1.92 -9.85
CA LEU A 60 -12.00 1.52 -9.82
C LEU A 60 -12.69 1.99 -11.10
N LYS A 61 -13.55 1.15 -11.68
CA LYS A 61 -14.32 1.50 -12.89
C LYS A 61 -15.17 2.77 -12.71
N THR A 62 -15.65 3.00 -11.49
CA THR A 62 -16.47 4.16 -11.12
C THR A 62 -15.65 5.42 -10.87
N HIS A 63 -14.35 5.28 -10.60
CA HIS A 63 -13.44 6.37 -10.27
C HIS A 63 -12.10 6.12 -10.98
N PRO A 64 -12.05 6.32 -12.31
CA PRO A 64 -10.82 6.19 -13.07
C PRO A 64 -9.79 7.20 -12.56
N VAL A 65 -8.55 6.75 -12.35
CA VAL A 65 -7.46 7.62 -11.90
C VAL A 65 -7.11 8.55 -13.06
N THR A 66 -7.52 9.82 -12.97
CA THR A 66 -7.01 10.87 -13.84
C THR A 66 -5.67 11.34 -13.29
N PHE A 67 -4.66 11.43 -14.16
CA PHE A 67 -3.26 11.70 -13.81
C PHE A 67 -3.04 13.04 -13.06
N GLU A 68 -4.05 13.91 -13.01
CA GLU A 68 -3.97 15.23 -12.38
C GLU A 68 -4.62 15.32 -10.99
N SER A 69 -5.32 14.29 -10.54
CA SER A 69 -5.96 14.33 -9.22
C SER A 69 -5.04 13.71 -8.16
N THR A 70 -4.43 14.57 -7.34
CA THR A 70 -3.82 14.21 -6.05
C THR A 70 -4.86 13.74 -5.02
N THR A 71 -6.06 13.36 -5.47
CA THR A 71 -7.23 13.09 -4.64
C THR A 71 -7.51 11.60 -4.59
N PHE A 72 -7.42 11.06 -3.38
CA PHE A 72 -7.46 9.64 -3.06
C PHE A 72 -8.91 9.16 -2.95
N TYR A 73 -9.21 7.95 -3.46
CA TYR A 73 -10.55 7.35 -3.36
C TYR A 73 -10.54 6.10 -2.47
N SER A 74 -11.38 6.14 -1.45
CA SER A 74 -11.55 5.07 -0.47
C SER A 74 -12.63 4.07 -0.90
N TYR A 75 -12.30 2.78 -1.04
CA TYR A 75 -13.28 1.68 -1.16
C TYR A 75 -13.13 0.64 -0.05
N LYS A 76 -14.25 0.24 0.56
CA LYS A 76 -14.30 -0.69 1.71
C LYS A 76 -13.35 -1.89 1.53
N GLY A 77 -12.48 -2.10 2.52
CA GLY A 77 -11.65 -3.30 2.64
C GLY A 77 -10.40 -3.38 1.74
N ARG A 78 -9.95 -2.29 1.12
CA ARG A 78 -8.73 -2.29 0.28
C ARG A 78 -7.62 -1.36 0.78
N ILE A 79 -6.39 -1.73 0.46
CA ILE A 79 -5.17 -0.96 0.73
C ILE A 79 -4.73 -0.24 -0.54
N GLN A 80 -4.55 1.08 -0.47
CA GLN A 80 -4.05 1.90 -1.57
C GLN A 80 -2.68 2.50 -1.19
N GLY A 81 -1.64 2.13 -1.93
CA GLY A 81 -0.33 2.74 -1.81
C GLY A 81 -0.26 4.03 -2.63
N PHE A 82 0.21 5.13 -2.05
CA PHE A 82 0.58 6.34 -2.79
C PHE A 82 2.10 6.53 -2.74
N PHE A 83 2.65 6.86 -3.90
CA PHE A 83 4.04 7.24 -4.09
C PHE A 83 4.06 8.77 -4.21
N SER A 84 4.64 9.46 -3.23
CA SER A 84 5.15 10.81 -3.48
C SER A 84 6.60 10.66 -3.92
N ILE A 85 6.92 11.20 -5.08
CA ILE A 85 8.28 11.64 -5.42
C ILE A 85 8.64 12.84 -4.54
#